data_AF-A0A527ZZ09-F1
#
_entry.id   AF-A0A527ZZ09-F1
#
_cell.length_a   1.000
_cell.length_b   1.000
_cell.length_c   1.000
_cell.angle_alpha   90.00
_cell.angle_beta   90.00
_cell.angle_gamma   90.00
#
_symmetry.space_group_name_H-M   'P 1'
#
loop_
_entity.id
_entity.type
_entity.pdbx_description
1 polymer ?
#
loop_
_entity_poly.entity_id
_entity_poly.type
_entity_poly.pdbx_seq_one_letter_code
_entity_poly.pdbx_strand_id
1 'polypeptide(L)'
;LKNNAADVDILVEELMKTAREITANPAVAVELRNKYKLLPDLGAEADSEITEYYKETAEAGSLALNGGGADAAKDDFAFFSLAGQIEGDPASLKVEDFWDVSAIDRAVAKLGKK
;
A
#
# COMPACT_ATOMS: atom_id res chain seq x y z
N LEU A 1 -1.38 3.81 17.59
CA LEU A 1 -2.66 3.34 17.02
C LEU A 1 -3.82 3.41 18.01
N LYS A 2 -3.75 2.75 19.18
CA LYS A 2 -4.88 2.60 20.12
C LYS A 2 -5.68 3.87 20.47
N ASN A 3 -5.03 5.01 20.72
CA ASN A 3 -5.72 6.23 21.13
C ASN A 3 -6.46 6.94 19.98
N ASN A 4 -6.12 6.64 18.72
CA ASN A 4 -6.71 7.26 17.53
C ASN A 4 -7.20 6.18 16.55
N ALA A 5 -7.70 5.06 17.07
CA ALA A 5 -8.02 3.89 16.23
C ALA A 5 -9.04 4.21 15.14
N ALA A 6 -10.04 5.05 15.42
CA ALA A 6 -11.03 5.49 14.44
C ALA A 6 -10.40 6.31 13.30
N ASP A 7 -9.49 7.23 13.62
CA ASP A 7 -8.83 8.05 12.60
C ASP A 7 -7.87 7.22 11.74
N VAL A 8 -7.18 6.25 12.35
CA VAL A 8 -6.34 5.29 11.63
C VAL A 8 -7.18 4.45 10.68
N ASP A 9 -8.35 3.98 11.12
CA ASP A 9 -9.24 3.18 10.27
C ASP A 9 -9.69 3.97 9.04
N ILE A 10 -10.03 5.26 9.22
CA ILE A 10 -10.35 6.16 8.11
C ILE A 10 -9.16 6.30 7.17
N LEU A 11 -7.96 6.59 7.70
CA LEU A 11 -6.77 6.76 6.88
C LEU A 11 -6.46 5.50 6.05
N VAL A 12 -6.48 4.32 6.68
CA VAL A 12 -6.17 3.04 6.02
C VAL A 12 -7.22 2.69 4.97
N GLU A 13 -8.50 2.94 5.25
CA GLU A 13 -9.59 2.78 4.29
C GLU A 13 -9.42 3.69 3.06
N GLU A 14 -9.11 4.97 3.26
CA GLU A 14 -8.95 5.93 2.17
C GLU A 14 -7.68 5.65 1.33
N LEU A 15 -6.59 5.19 1.95
CA LEU A 15 -5.40 4.74 1.22
C LEU A 15 -5.72 3.54 0.31
N MET A 16 -6.46 2.54 0.81
CA MET A 16 -6.88 1.40 -0.01
C MET A 16 -7.81 1.80 -1.15
N LYS A 17 -8.79 2.68 -0.87
CA LYS A 17 -9.69 3.19 -1.93
C LYS A 17 -8.92 3.93 -3.00
N THR A 18 -7.99 4.80 -2.61
CA THR A 18 -7.16 5.56 -3.54
C THR A 18 -6.30 4.64 -4.40
N ALA A 19 -5.66 3.61 -3.81
CA ALA A 19 -4.89 2.63 -4.56
C ALA A 19 -5.78 1.88 -5.58
N ARG A 20 -6.98 1.45 -5.18
CA ARG A 20 -7.95 0.80 -6.08
C ARG A 20 -8.44 1.73 -7.19
N GLU A 21 -8.65 3.00 -6.90
CA GLU A 21 -9.06 4.01 -7.86
C GLU A 21 -7.97 4.24 -8.92
N ILE A 22 -6.72 4.39 -8.48
CA ILE A 22 -5.55 4.54 -9.37
C ILE A 22 -5.34 3.27 -10.21
N THR A 23 -5.45 2.08 -9.62
CA THR A 23 -5.33 0.83 -10.40
C THR A 23 -6.45 0.68 -11.42
N ALA A 24 -7.68 1.14 -11.11
CA ALA A 24 -8.79 1.13 -12.06
C ALA A 24 -8.66 2.21 -13.15
N ASN A 25 -8.06 3.36 -12.82
CA ASN A 25 -7.80 4.47 -13.73
C ASN A 25 -6.48 5.17 -13.37
N PRO A 26 -5.34 4.80 -14.00
CA PRO A 26 -4.02 5.35 -13.68
C PRO A 26 -3.91 6.87 -13.80
N ALA A 27 -4.71 7.51 -14.64
CA ALA A 27 -4.74 8.97 -14.79
C ALA A 27 -5.13 9.69 -13.50
N VAL A 28 -5.86 9.02 -12.59
CA VAL A 28 -6.28 9.60 -11.30
C VAL A 28 -5.08 10.01 -10.44
N ALA A 29 -3.94 9.32 -10.56
CA ALA A 29 -2.73 9.70 -9.83
C ALA A 29 -2.29 11.14 -10.15
N VAL A 30 -2.34 11.52 -11.44
CA VAL A 30 -2.03 12.89 -11.90
C VAL A 30 -3.13 13.87 -11.53
N GLU A 31 -4.41 13.47 -11.64
CA GLU A 31 -5.54 14.32 -11.23
C GLU A 31 -5.43 14.71 -9.74
N LEU A 32 -5.14 13.74 -8.86
CA LEU A 32 -4.95 13.97 -7.43
C LEU A 32 -3.70 14.82 -7.17
N ARG A 33 -2.58 14.53 -7.84
CA ARG A 33 -1.35 15.34 -7.76
C ARG A 33 -1.65 16.81 -8.04
N ASN A 34 -2.29 17.09 -9.17
CA ASN A 34 -2.58 18.44 -9.62
C ASN A 34 -3.62 19.13 -8.72
N LYS A 35 -4.67 18.42 -8.31
CA LYS A 35 -5.71 18.92 -7.40
C LYS A 35 -5.15 19.36 -6.05
N TYR A 36 -4.27 18.55 -5.46
CA TYR A 36 -3.71 18.79 -4.12
C TYR A 36 -2.35 19.49 -4.14
N LYS A 37 -1.84 19.86 -5.32
CA LYS A 37 -0.52 20.50 -5.51
C LYS A 37 0.61 19.66 -4.88
N LEU A 38 0.57 18.35 -5.08
CA LEU A 38 1.58 17.42 -4.57
C LEU A 38 2.82 17.48 -5.47
N LEU A 39 4.00 17.59 -4.86
CA LEU A 39 5.29 17.61 -5.57
C LEU A 39 5.33 18.62 -6.74
N PRO A 40 4.99 19.90 -6.51
CA PRO A 40 4.87 20.90 -7.58
C PRO A 40 6.21 21.20 -8.26
N ASP A 41 7.32 20.87 -7.60
CA ASP A 41 8.70 21.02 -8.06
C ASP A 41 9.10 20.04 -9.18
N LEU A 42 8.37 18.93 -9.37
CA LEU A 42 8.62 18.01 -10.49
C LEU A 42 8.22 18.58 -11.87
N GLY A 43 7.47 19.68 -11.91
CA GLY A 43 6.95 20.26 -13.15
C GLY A 43 5.78 19.47 -13.75
N ALA A 44 5.27 19.94 -14.90
CA ALA A 44 4.16 19.31 -15.62
C ALA A 44 4.62 18.13 -16.50
N GLU A 45 5.89 18.13 -16.91
CA GLU A 45 6.51 17.07 -17.73
C GLU A 45 6.40 15.69 -17.04
N ALA A 46 6.46 15.67 -15.70
CA ALA A 46 6.37 14.45 -14.89
C ALA A 46 4.99 13.76 -14.95
N ASP A 47 3.93 14.44 -15.37
CA ASP A 47 2.58 13.86 -15.40
C ASP A 47 2.49 12.65 -16.36
N SER A 48 3.22 12.70 -17.47
CA SER A 48 3.27 11.58 -18.42
C SER A 48 3.97 10.36 -17.81
N GLU A 49 5.08 10.56 -17.10
CA GLU A 49 5.84 9.46 -16.46
C GLU A 49 5.06 8.83 -15.31
N ILE A 50 4.38 9.66 -14.49
CA ILE A 50 3.53 9.18 -13.39
C ILE A 50 2.37 8.34 -13.93
N THR A 51 1.72 8.80 -15.00
CA THR A 51 0.60 8.07 -15.61
C THR A 51 1.07 6.71 -16.14
N GLU A 52 2.21 6.67 -16.85
CA GLU A 52 2.74 5.42 -17.38
C GLU A 52 3.18 4.46 -16.26
N TYR A 53 3.84 4.96 -15.21
CA TYR A 53 4.23 4.16 -14.05
C TYR A 53 3.03 3.44 -13.40
N TYR A 54 1.93 4.15 -13.14
CA TYR A 54 0.75 3.54 -12.54
C TYR A 54 0.00 2.61 -13.49
N LYS A 55 0.08 2.85 -14.80
CA LYS A 55 -0.45 1.94 -15.82
C LYS A 55 0.32 0.62 -15.83
N GLU A 56 1.65 0.65 -15.91
CA GLU A 56 2.49 -0.55 -15.85
C GLU A 56 2.26 -1.33 -14.53
N THR A 57 2.16 -0.60 -13.43
CA THR A 57 1.89 -1.17 -12.10
C THR A 57 0.52 -1.85 -12.02
N ALA A 58 -0.51 -1.25 -12.64
CA ALA A 58 -1.86 -1.81 -12.70
C ALA A 58 -1.90 -3.07 -13.58
N GLU A 59 -1.25 -3.04 -14.74
CA GLU A 59 -1.14 -4.18 -15.66
C GLU A 59 -0.39 -5.37 -15.02
N ALA A 60 0.67 -5.08 -14.26
CA ALA A 60 1.44 -6.09 -13.54
C ALA A 60 0.75 -6.62 -12.27
N GLY A 61 -0.31 -5.94 -11.79
CA GLY A 61 -0.96 -6.29 -10.52
C GLY A 61 -0.06 -6.06 -9.30
N SER A 62 0.91 -5.14 -9.40
CA SER A 62 1.96 -4.96 -8.39
C SER A 62 1.49 -4.23 -7.12
N LEU A 63 0.34 -3.56 -7.15
CA LEU A 63 -0.26 -2.92 -5.97
C LEU A 63 -1.18 -3.91 -5.23
N ALA A 64 -0.87 -4.17 -3.96
CA ALA A 64 -1.74 -4.95 -3.09
C ALA A 64 -3.04 -4.18 -2.77
N LEU A 65 -4.12 -4.47 -3.51
CA LEU A 65 -5.40 -3.75 -3.40
C LEU A 65 -6.17 -4.03 -2.09
N ASN A 66 -5.71 -5.00 -1.30
CA ASN A 66 -6.17 -5.31 0.04
C ASN A 66 -5.26 -4.73 1.15
N GLY A 67 -4.21 -3.99 0.79
CA GLY A 67 -3.23 -3.45 1.73
C GLY A 67 -2.15 -4.44 2.18
N GLY A 68 -2.07 -5.64 1.61
CA GLY A 68 -1.02 -6.65 1.86
C GLY A 68 -1.19 -7.45 3.16
N GLY A 69 -1.50 -6.76 4.28
CA GLY A 69 -1.77 -7.39 5.57
C GLY A 69 -0.63 -8.29 6.07
N ALA A 70 -1.01 -9.36 6.77
CA ALA A 70 -0.03 -10.28 7.36
C ALA A 70 0.79 -11.06 6.32
N ASP A 71 0.28 -11.23 5.10
CA ASP A 71 0.99 -11.98 4.06
C ASP A 71 2.17 -11.17 3.54
N ALA A 72 2.01 -9.85 3.33
CA ALA A 72 3.13 -8.97 2.97
C ALA A 72 4.23 -8.96 4.04
N ALA A 73 3.88 -8.95 5.33
CA ALA A 73 4.87 -9.01 6.41
C ALA A 73 5.64 -10.35 6.43
N LYS A 74 5.01 -11.46 6.05
CA LYS A 74 5.69 -12.76 5.93
C LYS A 74 6.61 -12.82 4.72
N ASP A 75 6.21 -12.19 3.61
CA ASP A 75 7.06 -12.06 2.43
C ASP A 75 8.32 -11.24 2.77
N ASP A 76 8.17 -10.17 3.56
CA ASP A 76 9.31 -9.40 4.09
C ASP A 76 10.23 -10.27 4.97
N PHE A 77 9.68 -11.08 5.88
CA PHE A 77 10.50 -12.01 6.68
C PHE A 77 11.32 -12.95 5.79
N ALA A 78 10.69 -13.56 4.78
CA ALA A 78 11.37 -14.46 3.86
C ALA A 78 12.47 -13.71 3.07
N PHE A 79 12.13 -12.54 2.53
CA PHE A 79 13.07 -11.73 1.75
C PHE A 79 14.28 -11.30 2.57
N PHE A 80 14.07 -10.74 3.77
CA PHE A 80 15.16 -10.24 4.60
C PHE A 80 15.99 -11.35 5.24
N SER A 81 15.43 -12.53 5.48
CA SER A 81 16.22 -13.72 5.84
C SER A 81 17.10 -14.18 4.68
N LEU A 82 16.58 -14.23 3.45
CA LEU A 82 17.36 -14.57 2.26
C LEU A 82 18.48 -13.55 1.98
N ALA A 83 18.23 -12.27 2.28
CA ALA A 83 19.22 -11.20 2.17
C ALA A 83 20.27 -11.21 3.30
N GLY A 84 20.14 -12.10 4.30
CA GLY A 84 21.06 -12.20 5.44
C GLY A 84 20.89 -11.09 6.48
N GLN A 85 19.77 -10.35 6.46
CA GLN A 85 19.48 -9.30 7.44
C GLN A 85 18.74 -9.82 8.68
N ILE A 86 17.99 -10.90 8.53
CA ILE A 86 17.32 -11.61 9.63
C ILE A 86 17.99 -12.97 9.82
N GLU A 87 18.57 -13.19 10.99
CA GLU A 87 19.17 -14.46 11.39
C GLU A 87 18.12 -15.41 11.98
N GLY A 88 18.30 -16.72 11.78
CA GLY A 88 17.38 -17.75 12.27
C GLY A 88 16.31 -18.16 11.26
N ASP A 89 15.30 -18.90 11.72
CA ASP A 89 14.20 -19.38 10.88
C ASP A 89 13.09 -18.31 10.78
N PRO A 90 12.83 -17.71 9.60
CA PRO A 90 11.77 -16.72 9.43
C PRO A 90 10.38 -17.27 9.75
N ALA A 91 10.14 -18.58 9.63
CA ALA A 91 8.86 -19.19 9.97
C ALA A 91 8.56 -19.17 11.47
N SER A 92 9.58 -18.91 12.30
CA SER A 92 9.41 -18.75 13.75
C SER A 92 8.97 -17.35 14.17
N LEU A 93 9.07 -16.36 13.26
CA LEU A 93 8.69 -14.98 13.51
C LEU A 93 7.17 -14.82 13.43
N LYS A 94 6.62 -14.03 14.35
CA LYS A 94 5.20 -13.70 14.39
C LYS A 94 4.99 -12.29 13.89
N VAL A 95 4.08 -12.11 12.93
CA VAL A 95 3.79 -10.79 12.35
C VAL A 95 3.38 -9.80 13.44
N GLU A 96 2.54 -10.22 14.37
CA GLU A 96 2.00 -9.39 15.45
C GLU A 96 3.05 -8.86 16.45
N ASP A 97 4.25 -9.45 16.47
CA ASP A 97 5.35 -8.96 17.30
C ASP A 97 5.99 -7.69 16.70
N PHE A 98 5.74 -7.40 15.42
CA PHE A 98 6.40 -6.33 14.67
C PHE A 98 5.42 -5.39 13.92
N TRP A 99 4.29 -5.90 13.43
CA TRP A 99 3.27 -5.13 12.71
C TRP A 99 1.89 -5.27 13.35
N ASP A 100 1.20 -4.15 13.50
CA ASP A 100 -0.24 -4.10 13.77
C ASP A 100 -1.00 -3.96 12.44
N VAL A 101 -1.54 -5.07 11.95
CA VAL A 101 -2.33 -5.12 10.70
C VAL A 101 -3.84 -4.98 10.94
N SER A 102 -4.26 -4.70 12.17
CA SER A 102 -5.68 -4.75 12.54
C SER A 102 -6.56 -3.74 11.81
N ALA A 103 -6.01 -2.56 11.48
CA ALA A 103 -6.72 -1.56 10.67
C ALA A 103 -6.91 -2.02 9.22
N ILE A 104 -5.93 -2.74 8.66
CA ILE A 104 -6.03 -3.35 7.33
C ILE A 104 -7.12 -4.42 7.35
N ASP A 105 -7.13 -5.30 8.35
CA ASP A 105 -8.15 -6.35 8.49
C ASP A 105 -9.57 -5.78 8.57
N ARG A 106 -9.76 -4.70 9.35
CA ARG A 106 -11.05 -4.00 9.44
C ARG A 106 -11.46 -3.37 8.11
N ALA A 107 -10.53 -2.70 7.42
CA ALA A 107 -10.80 -2.10 6.11
C ALA A 107 -11.13 -3.17 5.06
N VAL A 108 -10.41 -4.30 5.03
CA VAL A 108 -10.69 -5.44 4.17
C VAL A 108 -12.06 -6.07 4.46
N ALA A 109 -12.42 -6.22 5.75
CA ALA A 109 -13.74 -6.73 6.12
C ALA A 109 -14.87 -5.82 5.62
N LYS A 110 -14.64 -4.50 5.58
CA LYS A 110 -15.62 -3.50 5.12
C LYS A 110 -15.64 -3.34 3.59
N LEU A 111 -14.48 -3.33 2.93
CA LEU A 111 -14.33 -3.02 1.51
C LEU A 111 -14.19 -4.25 0.60
N GLY A 112 -14.03 -5.44 1.17
CA GLY A 112 -13.73 -6.69 0.47
C GLY A 112 -12.23 -6.91 0.16
N LYS A 113 -11.87 -8.17 -0.10
CA LYS A 113 -10.49 -8.68 -0.28
C LYS A 113 -9.86 -8.49 -1.68
N LYS A 114 -10.44 -7.62 -2.53
CA LYS A 114 -10.07 -7.42 -3.95
C LYS A 114 -8.64 -7.77 -4.32
#